data_AF-A0A434ZQA5-F1
#
_entry.id   AF-A0A434ZQA5-F1
#
_cell.length_a   1.000
_cell.length_b   1.000
_cell.length_c   1.000
_cell.angle_alpha   90.00
_cell.angle_beta   90.00
_cell.angle_gamma   90.00
#
_symmetry.space_group_name_H-M   'P 1'
#
loop_
_entity.id
_entity.type
_entity.pdbx_description
1 polymer ?
#
loop_
_entity_poly.entity_id
_entity_poly.type
_entity_poly.pdbx_seq_one_letter_code
_entity_poly.pdbx_strand_id
1 'polypeptide(L)' 'MIAKHTTAEDMARTVGVDPNTFRQALRNVKHPRKRNTDWEVKIGSPSYSGMRTVLVGLIQRKAA' A
#
# COMPACT_ATOMS: atom_id res chain seq x y z
N MET A 1 1.61 20.28 6.77
CA MET A 1 1.84 19.24 7.79
C MET A 1 2.30 17.98 7.06
N ILE A 2 3.47 17.41 7.39
CA ILE A 2 3.88 16.12 6.81
C ILE A 2 3.01 15.04 7.45
N ALA A 3 2.25 14.31 6.63
CA ALA A 3 1.41 13.22 7.12
C ALA A 3 2.31 12.17 7.80
N LYS A 4 2.07 11.91 9.08
CA LYS A 4 2.84 10.89 9.83
C LYS A 4 2.41 9.47 9.47
N HIS A 5 1.24 9.34 8.85
CA HIS A 5 0.66 8.10 8.37
C HIS A 5 0.27 8.25 6.90
N THR A 6 0.29 7.14 6.19
CA THR A 6 -0.22 7.01 4.82
C THR A 6 -1.17 5.83 4.77
N THR A 7 -2.15 5.89 3.88
CA THR A 7 -3.01 4.74 3.60
C THR A 7 -2.56 4.03 2.33
N ALA A 8 -3.04 2.80 2.14
CA ALA A 8 -2.84 2.10 0.88
C ALA A 8 -3.43 2.89 -0.30
N GLU A 9 -4.57 3.56 -0.07
CA GLU A 9 -5.23 4.38 -1.08
C GLU A 9 -4.39 5.58 -1.50
N ASP A 10 -3.84 6.34 -0.55
CA ASP A 10 -2.96 7.47 -0.85
C ASP A 10 -1.72 7.04 -1.63
N MET A 11 -1.12 5.91 -1.23
CA MET A 11 0.05 5.36 -1.93
C MET A 11 -0.30 4.95 -3.36
N ALA A 12 -1.43 4.27 -3.56
CA ALA A 12 -1.89 3.86 -4.88
C ALA A 12 -2.17 5.06 -5.79
N ARG A 13 -2.90 6.07 -5.28
CA ARG A 13 -3.19 7.30 -6.02
C ARG A 13 -1.94 8.07 -6.41
N THR A 14 -0.93 8.12 -5.52
CA THR A 14 0.35 8.81 -5.78
C THR A 14 1.09 8.22 -6.98
N VAL A 15 0.96 6.92 -7.23
CA VAL A 15 1.63 6.23 -8.34
C VAL A 15 0.70 5.91 -9.53
N GLY A 16 -0.54 6.40 -9.51
CA GLY A 16 -1.53 6.13 -10.57
C GLY A 16 -2.04 4.68 -10.62
N VAL A 17 -1.96 3.95 -9.52
CA VAL A 17 -2.51 2.60 -9.37
C VAL A 17 -3.92 2.67 -8.78
N ASP A 18 -4.82 1.80 -9.25
CA ASP A 18 -6.15 1.67 -8.66
C ASP A 18 -6.04 1.21 -7.19
N PRO A 19 -6.56 1.98 -6.22
CA PRO A 19 -6.57 1.62 -4.81
C PRO A 19 -7.15 0.23 -4.53
N ASN A 20 -8.15 -0.22 -5.29
CA ASN A 20 -8.77 -1.53 -5.13
C ASN A 20 -7.83 -2.64 -5.56
N THR A 21 -7.14 -2.48 -6.68
CA THR A 21 -6.12 -3.43 -7.14
C THR A 21 -4.98 -3.54 -6.13
N PHE A 22 -4.54 -2.41 -5.58
CA PHE A 22 -3.49 -2.42 -4.56
C PHE A 22 -3.96 -3.10 -3.25
N ARG A 23 -5.18 -2.79 -2.78
CA ARG A 23 -5.80 -3.48 -1.64
C ARG A 23 -5.92 -4.99 -1.89
N GLN A 24 -6.28 -5.40 -3.10
CA GLN A 24 -6.36 -6.81 -3.45
C GLN A 24 -5.00 -7.49 -3.42
N ALA A 25 -3.95 -6.83 -3.92
CA ALA A 25 -2.58 -7.34 -3.82
C ALA A 25 -2.12 -7.47 -2.36
N LEU A 26 -2.43 -6.49 -1.51
CA LEU A 26 -2.15 -6.56 -0.07
C LEU A 26 -2.89 -7.73 0.61
N ARG A 27 -4.14 -8.00 0.21
CA ARG A 27 -4.91 -9.18 0.67
C ARG A 27 -4.27 -10.48 0.21
N ASN A 28 -3.84 -10.57 -1.05
CA ASN A 28 -3.24 -11.77 -1.62
C ASN A 28 -1.95 -12.17 -0.90
N VAL A 29 -1.13 -11.19 -0.50
CA VAL A 29 0.10 -11.44 0.27
C VAL A 29 -0.12 -11.53 1.79
N LYS A 30 -1.38 -11.53 2.25
CA LYS A 30 -1.77 -11.53 3.67
C LYS A 30 -1.07 -10.42 4.47
N HIS A 31 -0.91 -9.24 3.88
CA HIS A 31 -0.23 -8.13 4.55
C HIS A 31 -0.99 -7.73 5.82
N PRO A 32 -0.32 -7.59 6.96
CA PRO A 32 -0.97 -7.27 8.23
C PRO A 32 -1.79 -5.98 8.12
N ARG A 33 -3.03 -6.05 8.60
CA ARG A 33 -3.99 -4.95 8.61
C ARG A 33 -4.53 -4.76 10.00
N LYS A 34 -4.56 -3.53 10.51
CA LYS A 34 -5.37 -3.19 11.68
C LYS A 34 -6.85 -3.14 11.28
N ARG A 35 -7.70 -3.78 12.07
CA ARG A 35 -9.15 -3.83 11.82
C ARG A 35 -9.69 -2.40 11.64
N ASN A 36 -10.53 -2.19 10.63
CA ASN A 36 -11.14 -0.90 10.24
C ASN A 36 -10.18 0.23 9.86
N THR A 37 -8.87 -0.03 9.74
CA THR A 37 -7.96 0.89 9.07
C THR A 37 -7.73 0.36 7.67
N ASP A 38 -7.94 1.20 6.65
CA ASP A 38 -7.71 0.89 5.24
C ASP A 38 -6.21 0.80 4.93
N TRP A 39 -5.53 -0.09 5.67
CA TRP A 39 -4.09 -0.25 5.60
C TRP A 39 -3.38 1.09 5.89
N GLU A 40 -3.83 1.76 6.96
CA GLU A 40 -3.16 2.95 7.49
C GLU A 40 -1.88 2.53 8.21
N VAL A 41 -0.75 3.06 7.75
CA VAL A 41 0.58 2.74 8.28
C VAL A 41 1.39 4.01 8.51
N LYS A 42 2.24 3.98 9.54
CA LYS A 42 3.16 5.08 9.83
C LYS A 42 4.27 5.10 8.77
N ILE A 43 4.54 6.28 8.20
CA ILE A 43 5.64 6.45 7.24
C ILE A 43 6.97 6.10 7.93
N GLY A 44 7.78 5.26 7.27
CA GLY A 44 9.05 4.76 7.82
C GLY A 44 8.93 3.54 8.75
N SER A 45 7.72 3.04 9.01
CA SER A 45 7.54 1.77 9.73
C SER A 45 7.85 0.55 8.84
N PRO A 46 8.14 -0.63 9.42
CA PRO A 46 8.26 -1.87 8.65
C PRO A 46 7.02 -2.18 7.79
N SER A 47 5.82 -1.85 8.27
CA SER A 47 4.58 -2.00 7.51
C SER A 47 4.54 -1.10 6.27
N TYR A 48 5.03 0.14 6.36
CA TYR A 48 5.16 1.03 5.21
C TYR A 48 6.12 0.47 4.16
N SER A 49 7.27 -0.06 4.58
CA SER A 49 8.22 -0.72 3.67
C SER A 49 7.57 -1.92 2.97
N GLY A 50 6.85 -2.76 3.71
CA GLY A 50 6.13 -3.89 3.16
C GLY A 50 5.05 -3.49 2.14
N MET A 51 4.27 -2.45 2.43
CA MET A 51 3.32 -1.90 1.44
C MET A 51 3.99 -1.41 0.18
N ARG A 52 5.11 -0.69 0.33
CA ARG A 52 5.87 -0.17 -0.81
C ARG A 52 6.40 -1.31 -1.68
N THR A 53 6.91 -2.39 -1.09
CA THR A 53 7.36 -3.59 -1.84
C THR A 53 6.22 -4.21 -2.64
N VAL A 54 5.03 -4.35 -2.04
CA VAL A 54 3.85 -4.89 -2.75
C VAL A 54 3.44 -3.96 -3.90
N LEU A 55 3.48 -2.64 -3.68
CA LEU A 55 3.13 -1.65 -4.69
C LEU A 55 4.11 -1.68 -5.87
N VAL A 56 5.42 -1.74 -5.59
CA VAL A 56 6.46 -1.87 -6.62
C VAL A 56 6.29 -3.17 -7.40
N GLY A 57 6.05 -4.29 -6.72
CA GLY A 57 5.80 -5.57 -7.38
C GLY A 57 4.52 -5.59 -8.22
N LEU A 58 3.52 -4.77 -7.87
CA LEU A 58 2.31 -4.59 -8.68
C LEU A 58 2.61 -3.77 -9.94
N ILE A 59 3.34 -2.67 -9.80
CA ILE A 59 3.73 -1.81 -10.93
C ILE A 59 4.59 -2.58 -11.93
N GLN A 60 5.59 -3.33 -11.45
CA GLN A 60 6.45 -4.15 -12.30
C GLN A 60 5.65 -5.21 -13.08
N ARG A 61 4.67 -5.86 -12.44
CA ARG A 61 3.79 -6.83 -13.11
C ARG A 61 2.85 -6.21 -14.14
N LYS A 62 2.47 -4.95 -13.99
CA LYS A 62 1.63 -4.24 -14.96
C LYS A 62 2.44 -3.69 -16.14
N ALA A 63 3.74 -3.52 -15.97
CA ALA A 63 4.67 -3.03 -17.00
C ALA A 63 5.31 -4.14 -17.85
N ALA A 64 5.20 -5.41 -17.41
CA ALA A 64 5.63 -6.60 -18.15
C ALA A 64 4.48 -7.17 -18.99
#